data_AF-A0A9E0XHG8-F1
#
_entry.id   AF-A0A9E0XHG8-F1
#
_cell.length_a   1.000
_cell.length_b   1.000
_cell.length_c   1.000
_cell.angle_alpha   90.00
_cell.angle_beta   90.00
_cell.angle_gamma   90.00
#
_symmetry.space_group_name_H-M   'P 1'
#
loop_
_entity.id
_entity.type
_entity.pdbx_description
1 polymer ?
#
loop_
_entity_poly.entity_id
_entity_poly.type
_entity_poly.pdbx_seq_one_letter_code
_entity_poly.pdbx_strand_id
1 'polypeptide(L)'
;MQSTNQLYSLENTGVTQISDTVLRSQKSLSCVYATSRKDLPQLSPLTAPFVDAEKRVLQLWKIGQKQLVGAVLDAQGRFELIPARKICNPLNPHESGVDLINRLEQRGLKRWDIAFEAHRKIMTIWPHLVAAGRYDKMNPDVALQDMNRRFNNIVYEGALNHTHYMAYRTEKSGKPLLKDGVPVLKKDGTPYDHIDDVKGHQNGAIKLITDVKQCLGRQDLSEKQRENVSKFLSKASNMLDHSKEVTQSADRKALQYTTSPSTKQFQQSVQTAKLTDTYNATHKHNPIPPKGTGGSIGGVACSTAYIKGLFDTAEALFEDQHLFCVPALADGKMPFSDAELGQILRELAIGIFTYGTVPFFSLHFNEDAQLYPIIHPVYEHTL
;
A
#
# COMPACT_ATOMS: atom_id res chain seq x y z
N MET A 1 14.80 -11.01 57.31
CA MET A 1 15.73 -9.98 56.80
C MET A 1 15.69 -10.02 55.29
N GLN A 2 14.83 -9.17 54.71
CA GLN A 2 14.62 -9.00 53.28
C GLN A 2 15.46 -7.80 52.83
N SER A 3 16.29 -7.98 51.80
CA SER A 3 16.85 -6.88 51.02
C SER A 3 16.22 -6.89 49.64
N THR A 4 15.33 -5.93 49.43
CA THR A 4 14.59 -5.63 48.21
C THR A 4 15.52 -5.08 47.13
N ASN A 5 15.61 -5.78 45.99
CA ASN A 5 16.15 -5.24 44.75
C ASN A 5 15.11 -4.31 44.10
N GLN A 6 15.34 -3.00 44.17
CA GLN A 6 14.71 -2.02 43.29
C GLN A 6 15.53 -1.92 42.00
N LEU A 7 15.01 -2.51 40.92
CA LEU A 7 15.57 -2.39 39.58
C LEU A 7 14.41 -2.29 38.58
N TYR A 8 13.72 -1.15 38.58
CA TYR A 8 12.82 -0.74 37.51
C TYR A 8 12.79 0.79 37.44
N SER A 9 12.79 1.33 36.21
CA SER A 9 12.52 2.73 35.83
C SER A 9 13.72 3.68 35.56
N LEU A 10 14.71 3.28 34.76
CA LEU A 10 15.69 4.22 34.16
C LEU A 10 15.83 4.15 32.62
N GLU A 11 15.19 3.20 31.93
CA GLU A 11 15.36 3.05 30.47
C GLU A 11 14.37 3.90 29.63
N ASN A 12 13.24 4.33 30.20
CA ASN A 12 12.26 5.13 29.45
C ASN A 12 12.54 6.64 29.44
N THR A 13 13.26 7.19 30.42
CA THR A 13 13.55 8.63 30.51
C THR A 13 14.58 9.09 29.48
N GLY A 14 15.55 8.23 29.12
CA GLY A 14 16.55 8.53 28.09
C GLY A 14 15.97 8.59 26.67
N VAL A 15 15.03 7.72 26.34
CA VAL A 15 14.37 7.71 25.01
C VAL A 15 13.47 8.92 24.83
N THR A 16 12.76 9.36 25.87
CA THR A 16 11.93 10.57 25.82
C THR A 16 12.76 11.84 25.69
N GLN A 17 13.89 11.95 26.42
CA GLN A 17 14.81 13.09 26.28
C GLN A 17 15.49 13.16 24.91
N ILE A 18 15.86 12.02 24.33
CA ILE A 18 16.42 11.96 22.97
C ILE A 18 15.33 12.31 21.95
N SER A 19 14.11 11.80 22.11
CA SER A 19 12.96 12.17 21.27
C SER A 19 12.66 13.66 21.32
N ASP A 20 12.69 14.28 22.51
CA ASP A 20 12.48 15.72 22.69
C ASP A 20 13.64 16.55 22.11
N THR A 21 14.87 16.07 22.18
CA THR A 21 16.04 16.73 21.58
C THR A 21 16.04 16.59 20.05
N VAL A 22 15.58 15.45 19.52
CA VAL A 22 15.34 15.23 18.09
C VAL A 22 14.18 16.10 17.60
N LEU A 23 13.09 16.24 18.37
CA LEU A 23 11.98 17.15 18.07
C LEU A 23 12.39 18.62 18.17
N ARG A 24 13.24 19.00 19.13
CA ARG A 24 13.80 20.36 19.25
C ARG A 24 14.81 20.66 18.15
N SER A 25 15.62 19.69 17.72
CA SER A 25 16.53 19.86 16.59
C SER A 25 15.78 19.82 15.24
N GLN A 26 14.70 19.07 15.10
CA GLN A 26 13.75 19.17 13.98
C GLN A 26 13.08 20.55 13.96
N LYS A 27 12.66 21.07 15.12
CA LYS A 27 12.16 22.44 15.26
C LYS A 27 13.25 23.49 14.99
N SER A 28 14.51 23.22 15.34
CA SER A 28 15.64 24.12 15.06
C SER A 28 15.99 24.12 13.58
N LEU A 29 16.00 22.95 12.92
CA LEU A 29 16.13 22.82 11.46
C LEU A 29 14.97 23.50 10.73
N SER A 30 13.74 23.39 11.21
CA SER A 30 12.63 24.13 10.62
C SER A 30 12.68 25.62 10.95
N CYS A 31 13.19 26.03 12.11
CA CYS A 31 13.30 27.44 12.54
C CYS A 31 14.46 28.20 11.86
N VAL A 32 15.61 27.54 11.62
CA VAL A 32 16.75 28.12 10.88
C VAL A 32 16.36 28.43 9.43
N TYR A 33 15.37 27.73 8.88
CA TYR A 33 14.84 28.00 7.55
C TYR A 33 13.55 28.83 7.56
N ALA A 34 12.75 28.81 8.63
CA ALA A 34 11.47 29.52 8.73
C ALA A 34 11.61 31.00 9.15
N THR A 35 12.29 31.81 8.33
CA THR A 35 12.05 33.26 8.30
C THR A 35 11.61 33.69 6.90
N SER A 36 10.28 33.78 6.73
CA SER A 36 9.60 34.64 5.74
C SER A 36 9.92 34.46 4.24
N ARG A 37 9.85 33.25 3.68
CA ARG A 37 9.58 33.06 2.22
C ARG A 37 8.71 31.82 1.96
N LYS A 38 7.73 31.97 1.06
CA LYS A 38 6.73 30.94 0.67
C LYS A 38 7.29 29.76 -0.15
N ASP A 39 8.61 29.70 -0.38
CA ASP A 39 9.25 28.73 -1.28
C ASP A 39 10.40 27.96 -0.62
N LEU A 40 10.29 27.60 0.66
CA LEU A 40 11.30 26.76 1.29
C LEU A 40 11.15 25.31 0.82
N PRO A 41 12.22 24.67 0.38
CA PRO A 41 12.16 23.28 -0.05
C PRO A 41 11.78 22.39 1.13
N GLN A 42 10.72 21.59 0.95
CA GLN A 42 10.20 20.69 1.96
C GLN A 42 11.28 19.69 2.39
N LEU A 43 11.56 19.62 3.69
CA LEU A 43 12.43 18.62 4.29
C LEU A 43 11.60 17.37 4.62
N SER A 44 12.00 16.19 4.17
CA SER A 44 11.30 14.93 4.43
C SER A 44 12.27 13.84 4.86
N PRO A 45 11.96 13.07 5.93
CA PRO A 45 12.84 12.00 6.39
C PRO A 45 12.82 10.82 5.41
N LEU A 46 14.00 10.28 5.09
CA LEU A 46 14.17 9.09 4.24
C LEU A 46 14.38 7.82 5.07
N THR A 47 14.81 7.96 6.33
CA THR A 47 15.01 6.85 7.26
C THR A 47 14.40 7.18 8.61
N ALA A 48 14.08 6.16 9.40
CA ALA A 48 13.89 6.36 10.84
C ALA A 48 15.21 6.84 11.49
N PRO A 49 15.13 7.53 12.65
CA PRO A 49 16.32 7.81 13.46
C PRO A 49 17.02 6.51 13.84
N PHE A 50 18.33 6.45 13.64
CA PHE A 50 19.19 5.32 13.97
C PHE A 50 20.15 5.71 15.08
N VAL A 51 20.24 4.93 16.15
CA VAL A 51 21.20 5.17 17.24
C VAL A 51 22.37 4.21 17.07
N ASP A 52 23.57 4.76 16.89
CA ASP A 52 24.78 3.94 16.77
C ASP A 52 25.43 3.59 18.12
N ALA A 53 26.52 2.84 18.08
CA ALA A 53 27.24 2.37 19.26
C ALA A 53 27.83 3.51 20.12
N GLU A 54 28.06 4.69 19.53
CA GLU A 54 28.53 5.89 20.23
C GLU A 54 27.38 6.74 20.77
N LYS A 55 26.13 6.23 20.70
CA LYS A 55 24.89 6.92 21.08
C LYS A 55 24.61 8.17 20.24
N ARG A 56 25.11 8.23 19.00
CA ARG A 56 24.78 9.29 18.06
C ARG A 56 23.47 8.95 17.35
N VAL A 57 22.60 9.94 17.14
CA VAL A 57 21.39 9.80 16.34
C VAL A 57 21.70 10.18 14.90
N LEU A 58 21.55 9.21 13.99
CA LEU A 58 21.80 9.34 12.57
C LEU A 58 20.46 9.32 11.82
N GLN A 59 20.26 10.21 10.86
CA GLN A 59 19.07 10.19 10.02
C GLN A 59 19.32 10.77 8.64
N LEU A 60 18.76 10.14 7.60
CA LEU A 60 18.77 10.69 6.25
C LEU A 60 17.50 11.49 5.96
N TRP A 61 17.68 12.58 5.22
CA TRP A 61 16.62 13.49 4.81
C TRP A 61 16.77 13.82 3.33
N LYS A 62 15.64 14.11 2.69
CA LYS A 62 15.61 14.80 1.40
C LYS A 62 15.17 16.25 1.57
N ILE A 63 15.79 17.14 0.81
CA ILE A 63 15.39 18.53 0.64
C ILE A 63 14.78 18.65 -0.76
N GLY A 64 13.49 18.92 -0.83
CA GLY A 64 12.72 18.84 -2.08
C GLY A 64 12.74 17.42 -2.67
N GLN A 65 12.90 17.30 -3.99
CA GLN A 65 12.85 16.01 -4.69
C GLN A 65 14.23 15.42 -5.02
N LYS A 66 15.33 16.16 -4.83
CA LYS A 66 16.62 15.78 -5.44
C LYS A 66 17.83 15.83 -4.51
N GLN A 67 17.74 16.52 -3.37
CA GLN A 67 18.92 16.75 -2.54
C GLN A 67 18.89 15.85 -1.31
N LEU A 68 19.90 14.99 -1.20
CA LEU A 68 20.12 14.11 -0.05
C LEU A 68 20.98 14.81 0.99
N VAL A 69 20.61 14.71 2.27
CA VAL A 69 21.41 15.17 3.39
C VAL A 69 21.33 14.19 4.55
N GLY A 70 22.45 13.98 5.23
CA GLY A 70 22.52 13.21 6.48
C GLY A 70 22.56 14.16 7.66
N ALA A 71 21.95 13.76 8.75
CA ALA A 71 22.00 14.46 10.02
C ALA A 71 22.64 13.55 11.06
N VAL A 72 23.57 14.10 11.85
CA VAL A 72 24.19 13.46 13.01
C VAL A 72 23.95 14.35 14.20
N LEU A 73 23.35 13.80 15.25
CA LEU A 73 23.24 14.43 16.56
C LEU A 73 24.03 13.59 17.55
N ASP A 74 25.15 14.12 18.04
CA ASP A 74 25.99 13.37 18.99
C ASP A 74 25.41 13.37 20.42
N ALA A 75 26.05 12.60 21.30
CA ALA A 75 25.63 12.47 22.70
C ALA A 75 25.73 13.78 23.49
N GLN A 76 26.47 14.78 23.00
CA GLN A 76 26.59 16.12 23.59
C GLN A 76 25.56 17.09 23.01
N GLY A 77 24.68 16.63 22.11
CA GLY A 77 23.69 17.46 21.43
C GLY A 77 24.27 18.33 20.31
N ARG A 78 25.52 18.09 19.88
CA ARG A 78 26.09 18.79 18.73
C ARG A 78 25.48 18.19 17.46
N PHE A 79 24.98 19.09 16.62
CA PHE A 79 24.32 18.76 15.38
C PHE A 79 25.25 18.99 14.19
N GLU A 80 25.38 17.99 13.32
CA GLU A 80 26.20 18.05 12.12
C GLU A 80 25.44 17.56 10.88
N LEU A 81 25.57 18.31 9.78
CA LEU A 81 25.01 17.93 8.47
C LEU A 81 26.09 17.26 7.61
N ILE A 82 25.73 16.11 7.05
CA ILE A 82 26.56 15.34 6.12
C ILE A 82 26.05 15.59 4.70
N PRO A 83 26.86 16.18 3.81
CA PRO A 83 26.44 16.49 2.44
C PRO A 83 26.30 15.20 1.61
N ALA A 84 25.44 15.22 0.57
CA ALA A 84 25.21 14.08 -0.33
C ALA A 84 26.50 13.37 -0.80
N ARG A 85 27.54 14.13 -1.18
CA ARG A 85 28.84 13.59 -1.64
C ARG A 85 29.62 12.77 -0.59
N LYS A 86 29.20 12.84 0.67
CA LYS A 86 29.76 12.10 1.81
C LYS A 86 28.82 11.00 2.31
N ILE A 87 27.71 10.78 1.61
CA ILE A 87 26.76 9.70 1.89
C ILE A 87 26.94 8.67 0.78
N CYS A 88 27.28 7.45 1.14
CA CYS A 88 27.55 6.40 0.17
C CYS A 88 26.86 5.10 0.55
N ASN A 89 26.41 4.37 -0.48
CA ASN A 89 26.01 2.97 -0.37
C ASN A 89 27.23 2.08 -0.72
N PRO A 90 27.87 1.42 0.25
CA PRO A 90 29.07 0.63 -0.04
C PRO A 90 28.81 -0.56 -0.96
N LEU A 91 27.57 -1.05 -1.04
CA LEU A 91 27.19 -2.13 -1.96
C LEU A 91 26.97 -1.65 -3.40
N ASN A 92 26.81 -0.35 -3.60
CA ASN A 92 26.71 0.26 -4.92
C ASN A 92 27.35 1.66 -4.89
N PRO A 93 28.70 1.74 -5.00
CA PRO A 93 29.43 3.01 -4.85
C PRO A 93 29.09 4.08 -5.88
N HIS A 94 28.49 3.69 -7.01
CA HIS A 94 28.06 4.61 -8.07
C HIS A 94 26.68 5.21 -7.79
N GLU A 95 25.90 4.63 -6.87
CA GLU A 95 24.61 5.14 -6.47
C GLU A 95 24.79 6.39 -5.59
N SER A 96 24.24 7.52 -6.04
CA SER A 96 24.32 8.77 -5.30
C SER A 96 23.08 9.63 -5.52
N GLY A 97 22.84 10.59 -4.63
CA GLY A 97 21.80 11.62 -4.79
C GLY A 97 20.41 11.04 -5.05
N VAL A 98 19.86 11.31 -6.23
CA VAL A 98 18.48 10.99 -6.64
C VAL A 98 18.23 9.49 -6.70
N ASP A 99 19.17 8.70 -7.24
CA ASP A 99 19.00 7.25 -7.35
C ASP A 99 18.86 6.61 -5.98
N LEU A 100 19.68 7.09 -5.04
CA LEU A 100 19.63 6.63 -3.67
C LEU A 100 18.32 7.05 -2.98
N ILE A 101 17.87 8.30 -3.18
CA ILE A 101 16.57 8.77 -2.66
C ILE A 101 15.45 7.85 -3.13
N ASN A 102 15.36 7.62 -4.43
CA ASN A 102 14.32 6.78 -5.03
C ASN A 102 14.32 5.37 -4.42
N ARG A 103 15.52 4.78 -4.19
CA ARG A 103 15.64 3.46 -3.57
C ARG A 103 15.19 3.47 -2.10
N LEU A 104 15.57 4.49 -1.34
CA LEU A 104 15.19 4.63 0.07
C LEU A 104 13.66 4.75 0.22
N GLU A 105 13.01 5.48 -0.68
CA GLU A 105 11.55 5.67 -0.68
C GLU A 105 10.79 4.40 -1.05
N GLN A 106 11.28 3.61 -2.00
CA GLN A 106 10.62 2.38 -2.44
C GLN A 106 10.59 1.26 -1.39
N ARG A 107 11.57 1.19 -0.48
CA ARG A 107 11.71 0.07 0.48
C ARG A 107 11.08 0.31 1.86
N GLY A 108 10.46 1.48 2.06
CA GLY A 108 9.88 1.90 3.33
C GLY A 108 10.93 2.28 4.37
N LEU A 109 10.57 3.17 5.30
CA LEU A 109 11.47 3.88 6.25
C LEU A 109 12.30 2.99 7.21
N LYS A 110 12.10 1.66 7.26
CA LYS A 110 12.52 0.79 8.38
C LYS A 110 13.61 -0.25 8.05
N ARG A 111 14.22 -0.24 6.86
CA ARG A 111 15.10 -1.34 6.42
C ARG A 111 16.50 -0.92 6.00
N TRP A 112 17.05 0.09 6.66
CA TRP A 112 18.40 0.58 6.40
C TRP A 112 19.15 0.72 7.71
N ASP A 113 20.37 0.18 7.75
CA ASP A 113 21.33 0.45 8.81
C ASP A 113 22.23 1.61 8.36
N ILE A 114 22.58 2.49 9.29
CA ILE A 114 23.40 3.67 9.01
C ILE A 114 24.63 3.60 9.90
N ALA A 115 25.81 3.85 9.33
CA ALA A 115 27.03 4.00 10.10
C ALA A 115 27.72 5.32 9.74
N PHE A 116 28.27 5.99 10.76
CA PHE A 116 28.93 7.27 10.61
C PHE A 116 30.41 7.16 11.01
N GLU A 117 31.29 7.53 10.08
CA GLU A 117 32.74 7.60 10.27
C GLU A 117 33.14 9.05 10.58
N ALA A 118 33.26 9.36 11.88
CA ALA A 118 33.46 10.73 12.37
C ALA A 118 34.70 11.42 11.79
N HIS A 119 35.83 10.71 11.67
CA HIS A 119 37.09 11.30 11.18
C HIS A 119 37.00 11.81 9.75
N ARG A 120 36.30 11.06 8.87
CA ARG A 120 36.16 11.40 7.44
C ARG A 120 34.86 12.14 7.13
N LYS A 121 33.97 12.22 8.13
CA LYS A 121 32.61 12.74 8.04
C LYS A 121 31.84 12.03 6.92
N ILE A 122 31.94 10.71 6.88
CA ILE A 122 31.29 9.86 5.88
C ILE A 122 30.15 9.11 6.55
N MET A 123 28.98 9.13 5.91
CA MET A 123 27.84 8.33 6.32
C MET A 123 27.67 7.20 5.31
N THR A 124 27.74 5.97 5.80
CA THR A 124 27.47 4.78 4.99
C THR A 124 26.08 4.26 5.30
N ILE A 125 25.41 3.79 4.26
CA ILE A 125 24.10 3.16 4.39
C ILE A 125 24.16 1.73 3.88
N TRP A 126 23.50 0.86 4.62
CA TRP A 126 23.48 -0.57 4.35
C TRP A 126 22.02 -1.01 4.31
N PRO A 127 21.63 -1.88 3.35
CA PRO A 127 20.35 -2.55 3.49
C PRO A 127 20.38 -3.31 4.80
N HIS A 128 19.32 -3.18 5.60
CA HIS A 128 19.25 -3.85 6.88
C HIS A 128 19.37 -5.36 6.67
N LEU A 129 20.50 -5.91 7.12
CA LEU A 129 20.80 -7.32 6.98
C LEU A 129 20.16 -8.06 8.15
N VAL A 130 19.01 -8.68 7.90
CA VAL A 130 18.51 -9.70 8.81
C VAL A 130 19.39 -10.92 8.59
N ALA A 131 20.27 -11.22 9.55
CA ALA A 131 21.11 -12.41 9.49
C ALA A 131 20.25 -13.65 9.23
N ALA A 132 20.70 -14.51 8.29
CA ALA A 132 20.22 -15.88 8.24
C ALA A 132 20.45 -16.49 9.62
N GLY A 133 19.40 -17.02 10.26
CA GLY A 133 19.50 -17.42 11.66
C GLY A 133 19.11 -16.37 12.68
N ARG A 134 18.13 -15.50 12.36
CA ARG A 134 17.50 -14.57 13.32
C ARG A 134 17.18 -15.23 14.67
N TYR A 135 16.89 -16.53 14.68
CA TYR A 135 16.58 -17.29 15.88
C TYR A 135 17.71 -18.17 16.39
N ASP A 136 18.82 -18.32 15.66
CA ASP A 136 19.89 -19.25 16.04
C ASP A 136 20.60 -18.82 17.34
N LYS A 137 20.62 -17.51 17.61
CA LYS A 137 21.19 -16.93 18.84
C LYS A 137 20.14 -16.48 19.86
N MET A 138 18.86 -16.60 19.52
CA MET A 138 17.78 -16.14 20.39
C MET A 138 17.41 -17.24 21.39
N ASN A 139 17.13 -16.89 22.65
CA ASN A 139 16.53 -17.84 23.58
C ASN A 139 15.23 -18.42 22.95
N PRO A 140 15.03 -19.75 22.95
CA PRO A 140 13.88 -20.37 22.29
C PRO A 140 12.50 -19.83 22.73
N ASP A 141 12.35 -19.48 24.00
CA ASP A 141 11.07 -18.97 24.52
C ASP A 141 10.82 -17.55 23.99
N VAL A 142 11.87 -16.73 23.90
CA VAL A 142 11.80 -15.39 23.30
C VAL A 142 11.53 -15.47 21.79
N ALA A 143 12.14 -16.46 21.11
CA ALA A 143 11.86 -16.74 19.70
C ALA A 143 10.38 -17.09 19.49
N LEU A 144 9.83 -17.98 20.33
CA LEU A 144 8.43 -18.38 20.27
C LEU A 144 7.48 -17.21 20.57
N GLN A 145 7.83 -16.30 21.49
CA GLN A 145 7.07 -15.08 21.75
C GLN A 145 7.07 -14.14 20.53
N ASP A 146 8.22 -13.92 19.88
CA ASP A 146 8.30 -13.11 18.65
C ASP A 146 7.46 -13.71 17.53
N MET A 147 7.53 -15.03 17.34
CA MET A 147 6.73 -15.76 16.35
C MET A 147 5.23 -15.61 16.63
N ASN A 148 4.80 -15.80 17.88
CA ASN A 148 3.40 -15.60 18.27
C ASN A 148 2.92 -14.16 18.02
N ARG A 149 3.74 -13.16 18.38
CA ARG A 149 3.43 -11.76 18.08
C ARG A 149 3.25 -11.55 16.58
N ARG A 150 4.18 -12.03 15.76
CA ARG A 150 4.09 -11.90 14.29
C ARG A 150 2.88 -12.63 13.72
N PHE A 151 2.55 -13.81 14.24
CA PHE A 151 1.34 -14.54 13.85
C PHE A 151 0.09 -13.72 14.17
N ASN A 152 0.00 -13.15 15.36
CA ASN A 152 -1.13 -12.34 15.76
C ASN A 152 -1.27 -11.09 14.86
N ASN A 153 -0.15 -10.45 14.53
CA ASN A 153 -0.14 -9.31 13.63
C ASN A 153 -0.58 -9.68 12.20
N ILE A 154 -0.33 -10.91 11.76
CA ILE A 154 -0.73 -11.38 10.43
C ILE A 154 -2.22 -11.77 10.39
N VAL A 155 -2.71 -12.37 11.46
CA VAL A 155 -4.04 -12.99 11.52
C VAL A 155 -5.09 -12.07 12.12
N TYR A 156 -4.85 -11.59 13.35
CA TYR A 156 -5.84 -10.85 14.12
C TYR A 156 -5.81 -9.36 13.80
N GLU A 157 -4.62 -8.79 13.65
CA GLU A 157 -4.45 -7.36 13.32
C GLU A 157 -4.23 -7.14 11.81
N GLY A 158 -3.98 -8.23 11.06
CA GLY A 158 -3.65 -8.20 9.64
C GLY A 158 -4.80 -8.68 8.76
N ALA A 159 -4.46 -9.19 7.57
CA ALA A 159 -5.45 -9.54 6.55
C ALA A 159 -5.82 -11.04 6.48
N LEU A 160 -5.26 -11.91 7.33
CA LEU A 160 -5.58 -13.34 7.30
C LEU A 160 -6.76 -13.69 8.21
N ASN A 161 -7.89 -13.01 8.01
CA ASN A 161 -9.12 -13.25 8.77
C ASN A 161 -10.37 -13.14 7.89
N HIS A 162 -11.50 -13.53 8.49
CA HIS A 162 -12.78 -13.64 7.80
C HIS A 162 -13.20 -12.34 7.10
N THR A 163 -13.05 -11.19 7.76
CA THR A 163 -13.43 -9.89 7.22
C THR A 163 -12.67 -9.59 5.92
N HIS A 164 -11.34 -9.72 5.95
CA HIS A 164 -10.52 -9.51 4.77
C HIS A 164 -10.75 -10.57 3.69
N TYR A 165 -11.12 -11.80 4.05
CA TYR A 165 -11.49 -12.82 3.08
C TYR A 165 -12.81 -12.57 2.38
N MET A 166 -13.82 -12.07 3.10
CA MET A 166 -15.07 -11.63 2.46
C MET A 166 -14.79 -10.45 1.53
N ALA A 167 -13.95 -9.52 1.98
CA ALA A 167 -13.56 -8.39 1.16
C ALA A 167 -12.81 -8.78 -0.11
N TYR A 168 -11.82 -9.68 0.02
CA TYR A 168 -11.09 -10.27 -1.11
C TYR A 168 -12.04 -10.89 -2.13
N ARG A 169 -13.04 -11.65 -1.69
CA ARG A 169 -14.04 -12.28 -2.58
C ARG A 169 -14.86 -11.25 -3.33
N THR A 170 -15.30 -10.21 -2.63
CA THR A 170 -16.06 -9.09 -3.20
C THR A 170 -15.23 -8.40 -4.28
N GLU A 171 -14.02 -7.96 -3.95
CA GLU A 171 -13.09 -7.32 -4.89
C GLU A 171 -12.75 -8.22 -6.08
N LYS A 172 -12.52 -9.52 -5.85
CA LYS A 172 -12.23 -10.46 -6.94
C LYS A 172 -13.38 -10.66 -7.91
N SER A 173 -14.62 -10.56 -7.42
CA SER A 173 -15.81 -10.59 -8.27
C SER A 173 -16.01 -9.30 -9.08
N GLY A 174 -15.12 -8.31 -8.92
CA GLY A 174 -15.24 -6.99 -9.54
C GLY A 174 -15.97 -5.97 -8.66
N LYS A 175 -16.45 -6.35 -7.47
CA LYS A 175 -17.18 -5.50 -6.52
C LYS A 175 -16.23 -4.63 -5.69
N PRO A 176 -16.28 -3.28 -5.72
CA PRO A 176 -15.52 -2.47 -4.79
C PRO A 176 -16.05 -2.76 -3.38
N LEU A 177 -15.15 -2.78 -2.40
CA LEU A 177 -15.59 -2.92 -1.03
C LEU A 177 -16.13 -1.58 -0.52
N LEU A 178 -17.43 -1.56 -0.25
CA LEU A 178 -18.10 -0.39 0.29
C LEU A 178 -18.47 -0.65 1.75
N LYS A 179 -18.17 0.31 2.62
CA LYS A 179 -18.68 0.39 3.99
C LYS A 179 -19.62 1.58 4.04
N ASP A 180 -20.90 1.33 4.34
CA ASP A 180 -21.95 2.36 4.35
C ASP A 180 -22.07 3.13 3.01
N GLY A 181 -21.75 2.46 1.88
CA GLY A 181 -21.77 3.06 0.55
C GLY A 181 -20.44 3.67 0.09
N VAL A 182 -19.44 3.77 0.98
CA VAL A 182 -18.15 4.42 0.70
C VAL A 182 -17.05 3.40 0.50
N PRO A 183 -16.16 3.57 -0.50
CA PRO A 183 -14.96 2.74 -0.63
C PRO A 183 -14.19 2.70 0.69
N VAL A 184 -13.80 1.52 1.14
CA VAL A 184 -12.92 1.43 2.31
C VAL A 184 -11.57 2.05 1.93
N LEU A 185 -11.19 3.13 2.62
CA LEU A 185 -9.95 3.87 2.35
C LEU A 185 -8.85 3.51 3.38
N LYS A 186 -7.60 3.63 2.94
CA LYS A 186 -6.41 3.66 3.80
C LYS A 186 -6.29 5.03 4.48
N LYS A 187 -5.36 5.13 5.45
CA LYS A 187 -5.06 6.40 6.15
C LYS A 187 -4.60 7.53 5.24
N ASP A 188 -4.09 7.22 4.05
CA ASP A 188 -3.63 8.17 3.04
C ASP A 188 -4.73 8.58 2.04
N GLY A 189 -5.98 8.14 2.26
CA GLY A 189 -7.12 8.43 1.40
C GLY A 189 -7.19 7.56 0.14
N THR A 190 -6.23 6.66 -0.09
CA THR A 190 -6.31 5.72 -1.22
C THR A 190 -7.25 4.56 -0.91
N PRO A 191 -7.95 3.98 -1.91
CA PRO A 191 -8.75 2.78 -1.70
C PRO A 191 -7.92 1.63 -1.12
N TYR A 192 -8.53 0.91 -0.17
CA TYR A 192 -7.98 -0.31 0.38
C TYR A 192 -8.07 -1.41 -0.67
N ASP A 193 -6.94 -2.10 -0.92
CA ASP A 193 -6.83 -3.20 -1.88
C ASP A 193 -6.68 -4.48 -1.07
N HIS A 194 -7.81 -5.13 -0.73
CA HIS A 194 -7.81 -6.33 0.10
C HIS A 194 -7.17 -7.51 -0.63
N ILE A 195 -7.20 -7.52 -1.97
CA ILE A 195 -6.49 -8.53 -2.77
C ILE A 195 -4.98 -8.46 -2.52
N ASP A 196 -4.37 -7.30 -2.71
CA ASP A 196 -2.92 -7.13 -2.51
C ASP A 196 -2.55 -7.30 -1.04
N ASP A 197 -3.41 -6.87 -0.12
CA ASP A 197 -3.17 -6.97 1.32
C ASP A 197 -3.22 -8.41 1.84
N VAL A 198 -4.24 -9.20 1.46
CA VAL A 198 -4.31 -10.64 1.79
C VAL A 198 -3.09 -11.38 1.23
N LYS A 199 -2.70 -11.12 -0.02
CA LYS A 199 -1.49 -11.72 -0.62
C LYS A 199 -0.22 -11.31 0.13
N GLY A 200 -0.10 -10.04 0.52
CA GLY A 200 1.00 -9.54 1.33
C GLY A 200 1.13 -10.29 2.66
N HIS A 201 0.00 -10.51 3.33
CA HIS A 201 -0.05 -11.24 4.58
C HIS A 201 0.17 -12.76 4.42
N GLN A 202 -0.32 -13.38 3.33
CA GLN A 202 0.01 -14.77 2.99
C GLN A 202 1.52 -14.94 2.81
N ASN A 203 2.18 -14.01 2.13
CA ASN A 203 3.65 -13.98 2.00
C ASN A 203 4.34 -13.79 3.37
N GLY A 204 3.75 -12.98 4.26
CA GLY A 204 4.19 -12.84 5.65
C GLY A 204 4.11 -14.16 6.42
N ALA A 205 3.01 -14.90 6.26
CA ALA A 205 2.81 -16.22 6.88
C ALA A 205 3.80 -17.27 6.34
N ILE A 206 4.07 -17.29 5.03
CA ILE A 206 5.09 -18.17 4.43
C ILE A 206 6.46 -17.92 5.08
N LYS A 207 6.87 -16.65 5.22
CA LYS A 207 8.13 -16.29 5.88
C LYS A 207 8.15 -16.73 7.34
N LEU A 208 7.06 -16.52 8.06
CA LEU A 208 6.92 -16.98 9.45
C LEU A 208 7.04 -18.51 9.55
N ILE A 209 6.42 -19.26 8.65
CA ILE A 209 6.52 -20.73 8.61
C ILE A 209 7.97 -21.17 8.36
N THR A 210 8.68 -20.52 7.43
CA THR A 210 10.10 -20.80 7.19
C THR A 210 10.94 -20.55 8.44
N ASP A 211 10.70 -19.43 9.12
CA ASP A 211 11.37 -19.08 10.37
C ASP A 211 11.14 -20.12 11.49
N VAL A 212 9.90 -20.61 11.61
CA VAL A 212 9.52 -21.65 12.58
C VAL A 212 10.21 -22.97 12.25
N LYS A 213 10.25 -23.36 10.97
CA LYS A 213 10.97 -24.56 10.51
C LYS A 213 12.47 -24.46 10.82
N GLN A 214 13.08 -23.30 10.62
CA GLN A 214 14.48 -23.08 11.01
C GLN A 214 14.65 -23.23 12.52
N CYS A 215 13.76 -22.66 13.33
CA CYS A 215 13.81 -22.83 14.78
C CYS A 215 13.71 -24.29 15.20
N LEU A 216 12.86 -25.11 14.56
CA LEU A 216 12.78 -26.55 14.82
C LEU A 216 14.06 -27.30 14.47
N GLY A 217 14.87 -26.80 13.53
CA GLY A 217 16.16 -27.38 13.17
C GLY A 217 17.24 -27.22 14.24
N ARG A 218 17.00 -26.39 15.25
CA ARG A 218 17.95 -26.16 16.35
C ARG A 218 18.12 -27.41 17.22
N GLN A 219 19.36 -27.66 17.64
CA GLN A 219 19.72 -28.78 18.51
C GLN A 219 19.53 -28.46 20.01
N ASP A 220 19.50 -27.18 20.38
CA ASP A 220 19.41 -26.71 21.76
C ASP A 220 17.97 -26.58 22.31
N LEU A 221 16.96 -27.05 21.55
CA LEU A 221 15.58 -27.08 22.02
C LEU A 221 15.34 -28.25 22.98
N SER A 222 14.78 -27.96 24.15
CA SER A 222 14.18 -29.00 24.99
C SER A 222 12.99 -29.65 24.28
N GLU A 223 12.60 -30.87 24.71
CA GLU A 223 11.46 -31.60 24.15
C GLU A 223 10.16 -30.78 24.21
N LYS A 224 9.89 -30.16 25.36
CA LYS A 224 8.73 -29.28 25.56
C LYS A 224 8.76 -28.07 24.61
N GLN A 225 9.92 -27.46 24.39
CA GLN A 225 10.06 -26.34 23.45
C GLN A 225 9.83 -26.81 22.01
N ARG A 226 10.40 -27.95 21.62
CA ARG A 226 10.20 -28.55 20.29
C ARG A 226 8.73 -28.85 20.04
N GLU A 227 8.02 -29.39 21.04
CA GLU A 227 6.58 -29.63 20.98
C GLU A 227 5.80 -28.32 20.77
N ASN A 228 6.11 -27.26 21.55
CA ASN A 228 5.44 -25.96 21.42
C ASN A 228 5.66 -25.30 20.06
N VAL A 229 6.90 -25.32 19.55
CA VAL A 229 7.23 -24.77 18.23
C VAL A 229 6.57 -25.59 17.12
N SER A 230 6.46 -26.91 17.27
CA SER A 230 5.75 -27.79 16.33
C SER A 230 4.25 -27.51 16.30
N LYS A 231 3.60 -27.37 17.47
CA LYS A 231 2.19 -26.95 17.58
C LYS A 231 1.96 -25.60 16.90
N PHE A 232 2.87 -24.66 17.10
CA PHE A 232 2.81 -23.35 16.45
C PHE A 232 2.96 -23.46 14.92
N LEU A 233 3.88 -24.29 14.42
CA LEU A 233 4.04 -24.56 12.98
C LEU A 233 2.74 -25.06 12.36
N SER A 234 2.10 -26.05 12.99
CA SER A 234 0.82 -26.60 12.52
C SER A 234 -0.26 -25.53 12.50
N LYS A 235 -0.39 -24.72 13.56
CA LYS A 235 -1.34 -23.60 13.62
C LYS A 235 -1.12 -22.58 12.49
N ALA A 236 0.12 -22.18 12.27
CA ALA A 236 0.49 -21.23 11.21
C ALA A 236 0.22 -21.78 9.80
N SER A 237 0.53 -23.06 9.59
CA SER A 237 0.34 -23.73 8.30
C SER A 237 -1.15 -23.88 7.96
N ASN A 238 -1.96 -24.36 8.91
CA ASN A 238 -3.41 -24.49 8.74
C ASN A 238 -4.08 -23.15 8.39
N MET A 239 -3.64 -22.05 9.02
CA MET A 239 -4.17 -20.72 8.71
C MET A 239 -3.81 -20.27 7.29
N LEU A 240 -2.57 -20.51 6.85
CA LEU A 240 -2.15 -20.18 5.49
C LEU A 240 -2.90 -21.03 4.45
N ASP A 241 -3.09 -22.32 4.72
CA ASP A 241 -3.82 -23.22 3.82
C ASP A 241 -5.28 -22.82 3.71
N HIS A 242 -5.94 -22.51 4.83
CA HIS A 242 -7.30 -21.97 4.84
C HIS A 242 -7.40 -20.67 4.04
N SER A 243 -6.45 -19.74 4.23
CA SER A 243 -6.39 -18.50 3.45
C SER A 243 -6.31 -18.78 1.95
N LYS A 244 -5.41 -19.67 1.54
CA LYS A 244 -5.21 -20.04 0.14
C LYS A 244 -6.46 -20.67 -0.45
N GLU A 245 -7.07 -21.63 0.24
CA GLU A 245 -8.30 -22.27 -0.19
C GLU A 245 -9.41 -21.24 -0.46
N VAL A 246 -9.59 -20.29 0.46
CA VAL A 246 -10.58 -19.23 0.34
C VAL A 246 -10.31 -18.34 -0.87
N THR A 247 -9.06 -17.92 -1.08
CA THR A 247 -8.67 -17.09 -2.23
C THR A 247 -8.79 -17.83 -3.57
N GLN A 248 -8.38 -19.10 -3.64
CA GLN A 248 -8.49 -19.93 -4.85
C GLN A 248 -9.95 -20.24 -5.22
N SER A 249 -10.82 -20.42 -4.23
CA SER A 249 -12.26 -20.56 -4.48
C SER A 249 -12.86 -19.29 -5.08
N ALA A 250 -12.43 -18.12 -4.60
CA ALA A 250 -12.81 -16.83 -5.18
C ALA A 250 -12.32 -16.67 -6.62
N ASP A 251 -11.05 -17.00 -6.88
CA ASP A 251 -10.45 -16.91 -8.21
C ASP A 251 -11.18 -17.82 -9.23
N ARG A 252 -11.55 -19.04 -8.82
CA ARG A 252 -12.36 -19.95 -9.66
C ARG A 252 -13.72 -19.36 -10.02
N LYS A 253 -14.41 -18.73 -9.06
CA LYS A 253 -15.70 -18.07 -9.30
C LYS A 253 -15.58 -16.86 -10.23
N ALA A 254 -14.55 -16.03 -10.04
CA ALA A 254 -14.27 -14.90 -10.91
C ALA A 254 -14.02 -15.35 -12.36
N LEU A 255 -13.25 -16.43 -12.55
CA LEU A 255 -13.00 -17.00 -13.87
C LEU A 255 -14.30 -17.43 -14.56
N GLN A 256 -15.21 -18.07 -13.84
CA GLN A 256 -16.50 -18.50 -14.39
C GLN A 256 -17.32 -17.31 -14.94
N TYR A 257 -17.32 -16.16 -14.25
CA TYR A 257 -17.99 -14.94 -14.70
C TYR A 257 -17.36 -14.35 -15.98
N THR A 258 -16.02 -14.33 -16.07
CA THR A 258 -15.31 -13.83 -17.26
C THR A 258 -15.52 -14.67 -18.52
N THR A 259 -16.06 -15.88 -18.39
CA THR A 259 -16.26 -16.80 -19.51
C THR A 259 -17.66 -16.79 -20.13
N SER A 260 -18.59 -15.97 -19.60
CA SER A 260 -19.94 -15.86 -20.16
C SER A 260 -19.92 -15.31 -21.60
N PRO A 261 -20.90 -15.66 -22.45
CA PRO A 261 -20.98 -15.16 -23.82
C PRO A 261 -21.02 -13.62 -23.91
N SER A 262 -21.82 -12.97 -23.06
CA SER A 262 -21.94 -11.51 -23.01
C SER A 262 -20.64 -10.83 -22.58
N THR A 263 -19.93 -11.40 -21.59
CA THR A 263 -18.63 -10.87 -21.17
C THR A 263 -17.58 -11.03 -22.27
N LYS A 264 -17.56 -12.17 -22.99
CA LYS A 264 -16.64 -12.37 -24.12
C LYS A 264 -16.90 -11.38 -25.26
N GLN A 265 -18.17 -11.15 -25.59
CA GLN A 265 -18.56 -10.19 -26.61
C GLN A 265 -18.15 -8.76 -26.20
N PHE A 266 -18.40 -8.38 -24.94
CA PHE A 266 -17.93 -7.11 -24.40
C PHE A 266 -16.41 -6.96 -24.48
N GLN A 267 -15.65 -7.98 -24.06
CA GLN A 267 -14.20 -7.97 -24.13
C GLN A 267 -13.69 -7.81 -25.56
N GLN A 268 -14.32 -8.49 -26.52
CA GLN A 268 -14.01 -8.35 -27.93
C GLN A 268 -14.32 -6.94 -28.43
N SER A 269 -15.45 -6.35 -28.05
CA SER A 269 -15.80 -4.97 -28.39
C SER A 269 -14.77 -3.98 -27.84
N VAL A 270 -14.40 -4.10 -26.56
CA VAL A 270 -13.37 -3.26 -25.92
C VAL A 270 -12.03 -3.39 -26.65
N GLN A 271 -11.62 -4.60 -27.04
CA GLN A 271 -10.38 -4.86 -27.76
C GLN A 271 -10.40 -4.27 -29.17
N THR A 272 -11.44 -4.54 -29.96
CA THR A 272 -11.59 -4.01 -31.32
C THR A 272 -11.63 -2.48 -31.33
N ALA A 273 -12.27 -1.89 -30.32
CA ALA A 273 -12.36 -0.44 -30.13
C ALA A 273 -11.10 0.19 -29.52
N LYS A 274 -10.11 -0.62 -29.12
CA LYS A 274 -8.86 -0.20 -28.46
C LYS A 274 -9.07 0.57 -27.15
N LEU A 275 -10.08 0.16 -26.39
CA LEU A 275 -10.41 0.72 -25.08
C LEU A 275 -9.79 -0.07 -23.92
N THR A 276 -8.95 -1.05 -24.21
CA THR A 276 -8.34 -1.94 -23.22
C THR A 276 -7.61 -1.17 -22.12
N ASP A 277 -6.84 -0.12 -22.47
CA ASP A 277 -6.11 0.67 -21.49
C ASP A 277 -7.04 1.47 -20.58
N THR A 278 -8.07 2.10 -21.14
CA THR A 278 -9.10 2.84 -20.38
C THR A 278 -9.89 1.93 -19.45
N TYR A 279 -10.27 0.75 -19.93
CA TYR A 279 -10.95 -0.26 -19.12
C TYR A 279 -10.05 -0.78 -17.99
N ASN A 280 -8.80 -1.16 -18.32
CA ASN A 280 -7.87 -1.72 -17.36
C ASN A 280 -7.41 -0.71 -16.30
N ALA A 281 -7.39 0.59 -16.63
CA ALA A 281 -7.08 1.65 -15.67
C ALA A 281 -8.07 1.70 -14.49
N THR A 282 -9.32 1.28 -14.71
CA THR A 282 -10.38 1.23 -13.69
C THR A 282 -10.67 -0.20 -13.19
N HIS A 283 -10.13 -1.24 -13.84
CA HIS A 283 -10.39 -2.66 -13.54
C HIS A 283 -9.10 -3.47 -13.29
N LYS A 284 -8.19 -2.98 -12.42
CA LYS A 284 -6.85 -3.57 -12.13
C LYS A 284 -6.84 -5.08 -11.86
N HIS A 285 -7.85 -5.61 -11.17
CA HIS A 285 -7.85 -7.02 -10.73
C HIS A 285 -8.53 -7.99 -11.69
N ASN A 286 -9.22 -7.48 -12.71
CA ASN A 286 -9.87 -8.21 -13.79
C ASN A 286 -9.55 -7.58 -15.15
N PRO A 287 -8.26 -7.43 -15.51
CA PRO A 287 -7.88 -6.75 -16.75
C PRO A 287 -8.24 -7.59 -17.97
N ILE A 288 -8.63 -6.91 -19.05
CA ILE A 288 -8.77 -7.51 -20.37
C ILE A 288 -7.37 -7.60 -20.98
N PRO A 289 -6.90 -8.80 -21.38
CA PRO A 289 -5.58 -8.93 -21.99
C PRO A 289 -5.55 -8.19 -23.33
N PRO A 290 -4.45 -7.51 -23.69
CA PRO A 290 -4.33 -6.86 -24.99
C PRO A 290 -4.31 -7.91 -26.11
N LYS A 291 -5.07 -7.67 -27.18
CA LYS A 291 -5.00 -8.42 -28.45
C LYS A 291 -4.81 -7.43 -29.61
N GLY A 292 -3.68 -7.53 -30.32
CA GLY A 292 -3.42 -6.78 -31.56
C GLY A 292 -2.44 -5.59 -31.44
N THR A 293 -1.87 -5.20 -32.58
CA THR A 293 -0.90 -4.12 -32.78
C THR A 293 -1.56 -2.73 -32.83
N GLY A 294 -0.91 -1.74 -32.21
CA GLY A 294 -1.44 -0.39 -31.95
C GLY A 294 -1.95 0.39 -33.16
N GLY A 295 -2.95 1.24 -32.92
CA GLY A 295 -3.44 2.28 -33.82
C GLY A 295 -4.43 3.19 -33.06
N SER A 296 -5.03 4.20 -33.72
CA SER A 296 -5.92 5.16 -33.07
C SER A 296 -7.24 4.53 -32.58
N ILE A 297 -7.77 5.07 -31.47
CA ILE A 297 -9.12 4.80 -30.95
C ILE A 297 -10.13 5.36 -31.97
N GLY A 298 -11.08 4.53 -32.43
CA GLY A 298 -12.08 4.91 -33.44
C GLY A 298 -13.38 5.49 -32.88
N GLY A 299 -13.37 6.04 -31.66
CA GLY A 299 -14.58 6.49 -30.95
C GLY A 299 -14.42 7.84 -30.26
N VAL A 300 -15.45 8.26 -29.51
CA VAL A 300 -15.42 9.48 -28.70
C VAL A 300 -14.53 9.26 -27.48
N ALA A 301 -13.42 9.99 -27.41
CA ALA A 301 -12.50 9.90 -26.28
C ALA A 301 -13.13 10.52 -25.02
N CYS A 302 -13.33 9.72 -23.98
CA CYS A 302 -13.64 10.24 -22.65
C CYS A 302 -12.42 10.99 -22.12
N SER A 303 -12.53 12.30 -21.93
CA SER A 303 -11.53 13.09 -21.21
C SER A 303 -11.87 13.11 -19.73
N THR A 304 -10.91 12.81 -18.86
CA THR A 304 -11.02 13.11 -17.44
C THR A 304 -10.62 14.57 -17.21
N ALA A 305 -11.50 15.34 -16.57
CA ALA A 305 -11.22 16.72 -16.20
C ALA A 305 -11.55 16.92 -14.72
N TYR A 306 -10.77 17.76 -14.04
CA TYR A 306 -11.04 18.12 -12.66
C TYR A 306 -12.14 19.19 -12.63
N ILE A 307 -13.25 18.90 -11.94
CA ILE A 307 -14.29 19.90 -11.67
C ILE A 307 -13.81 20.76 -10.50
N LYS A 308 -13.20 21.91 -10.80
CA LYS A 308 -12.81 22.90 -9.77
C LYS A 308 -14.04 23.38 -9.02
N GLY A 309 -13.97 23.49 -7.69
CA GLY A 309 -15.13 23.90 -6.88
C GLY A 309 -15.90 22.74 -6.26
N LEU A 310 -15.78 21.52 -6.81
CA LEU A 310 -16.66 20.42 -6.41
C LEU A 310 -16.26 19.78 -5.08
N PHE A 311 -14.98 19.82 -4.71
CA PHE A 311 -14.44 19.24 -3.48
C PHE A 311 -13.42 20.18 -2.81
N ASP A 312 -13.76 21.48 -2.74
CA ASP A 312 -12.84 22.52 -2.27
C ASP A 312 -12.74 22.60 -0.73
N THR A 313 -13.53 21.80 -0.02
CA THR A 313 -13.52 21.70 1.44
C THR A 313 -12.95 20.35 1.88
N ALA A 314 -12.31 20.31 3.04
CA ALA A 314 -11.80 19.06 3.60
C ALA A 314 -12.95 18.09 3.89
N GLU A 315 -14.13 18.62 4.19
CA GLU A 315 -15.38 17.90 4.45
C GLU A 315 -15.89 17.16 3.21
N ALA A 316 -15.71 17.72 2.01
CA ALA A 316 -16.16 17.13 0.75
C ALA A 316 -15.43 15.81 0.39
N LEU A 317 -14.26 15.56 1.01
CA LEU A 317 -13.53 14.28 0.89
C LEU A 317 -14.21 13.14 1.68
N PHE A 318 -15.17 13.47 2.54
CA PHE A 318 -15.91 12.54 3.39
C PHE A 318 -17.40 12.47 3.00
N GLU A 319 -17.76 12.99 1.82
CA GLU A 319 -19.12 12.87 1.32
C GLU A 319 -19.35 11.50 0.69
N ASP A 320 -20.29 10.75 1.27
CA ASP A 320 -20.67 9.39 0.85
C ASP A 320 -21.59 9.38 -0.38
N GLN A 321 -21.69 10.52 -1.08
CA GLN A 321 -22.63 10.74 -2.17
C GLN A 321 -21.95 10.52 -3.53
N HIS A 322 -22.48 9.58 -4.31
CA HIS A 322 -22.14 9.46 -5.72
C HIS A 322 -22.90 10.51 -6.52
N LEU A 323 -22.18 11.51 -7.02
CA LEU A 323 -22.73 12.57 -7.85
C LEU A 323 -22.70 12.16 -9.32
N PHE A 324 -23.88 11.92 -9.89
CA PHE A 324 -24.06 11.71 -11.33
C PHE A 324 -24.47 13.04 -11.96
N CYS A 325 -23.55 13.66 -12.69
CA CYS A 325 -23.81 14.91 -13.38
C CYS A 325 -24.25 14.63 -14.82
N VAL A 326 -25.45 15.08 -15.16
CA VAL A 326 -25.99 14.96 -16.51
C VAL A 326 -26.12 16.37 -17.11
N PRO A 327 -25.63 16.59 -18.34
CA PRO A 327 -25.82 17.88 -18.99
C PRO A 327 -27.31 18.12 -19.25
N ALA A 328 -27.82 19.27 -18.79
CA ALA A 328 -29.13 19.73 -19.21
C ALA A 328 -29.10 20.07 -20.72
N LEU A 329 -30.23 19.86 -21.39
CA LEU A 329 -30.43 20.34 -22.76
C LEU A 329 -30.39 21.88 -22.78
N ALA A 330 -30.28 22.46 -23.98
CA ALA A 330 -30.20 23.91 -24.16
C ALA A 330 -31.41 24.68 -23.57
N ASP A 331 -32.55 24.00 -23.38
CA ASP A 331 -33.76 24.54 -22.76
C ASP A 331 -33.86 24.28 -21.25
N GLY A 332 -32.81 23.75 -20.62
CA GLY A 332 -32.74 23.44 -19.20
C GLY A 332 -33.44 22.14 -18.79
N LYS A 333 -33.99 21.38 -19.74
CA LYS A 333 -34.62 20.09 -19.44
C LYS A 333 -33.60 18.97 -19.34
N MET A 334 -33.95 17.95 -18.55
CA MET A 334 -33.18 16.72 -18.51
C MET A 334 -33.30 15.99 -19.86
N PRO A 335 -32.21 15.34 -20.33
CA PRO A 335 -32.24 14.60 -21.59
C PRO A 335 -32.99 13.27 -21.51
N PHE A 336 -33.64 12.96 -20.38
CA PHE A 336 -34.42 11.74 -20.16
C PHE A 336 -35.70 12.05 -19.40
N SER A 337 -36.69 11.19 -19.57
CA SER A 337 -37.90 11.13 -18.74
C SER A 337 -37.60 10.61 -17.32
N ASP A 338 -38.51 10.82 -16.37
CA ASP A 338 -38.37 10.31 -15.00
C ASP A 338 -38.27 8.78 -14.94
N ALA A 339 -38.94 8.07 -15.86
CA ALA A 339 -38.87 6.62 -15.96
C ALA A 339 -37.48 6.15 -16.42
N GLU A 340 -36.93 6.79 -17.45
CA GLU A 340 -35.56 6.52 -17.93
C GLU A 340 -34.52 6.88 -16.87
N LEU A 341 -34.69 8.01 -16.17
CA LEU A 341 -33.83 8.38 -15.05
C LEU A 341 -33.89 7.33 -13.93
N GLY A 342 -35.08 6.85 -13.58
CA GLY A 342 -35.25 5.78 -12.59
C GLY A 342 -34.55 4.48 -13.00
N GLN A 343 -34.62 4.12 -14.28
CA GLN A 343 -33.92 2.97 -14.85
C GLN A 343 -32.40 3.16 -14.82
N ILE A 344 -31.89 4.31 -15.27
CA ILE A 344 -30.48 4.68 -15.20
C ILE A 344 -29.98 4.56 -13.76
N LEU A 345 -30.66 5.16 -12.78
CA LEU A 345 -30.28 5.12 -11.37
C LEU A 345 -30.29 3.68 -10.82
N ARG A 346 -31.31 2.88 -11.17
CA ARG A 346 -31.40 1.48 -10.75
C ARG A 346 -30.24 0.66 -11.30
N GLU A 347 -29.95 0.77 -12.58
CA GLU A 347 -28.91 -0.01 -13.22
C GLU A 347 -27.51 0.47 -12.81
N LEU A 348 -27.30 1.78 -12.60
CA LEU A 348 -26.09 2.32 -11.96
C LEU A 348 -25.90 1.76 -10.55
N ALA A 349 -26.97 1.76 -9.74
CA ALA A 349 -26.93 1.18 -8.41
C ALA A 349 -26.65 -0.33 -8.47
N ILE A 350 -27.28 -1.06 -9.37
CA ILE A 350 -27.01 -2.49 -9.57
C ILE A 350 -25.55 -2.70 -10.00
N GLY A 351 -25.06 -1.99 -11.00
CA GLY A 351 -23.71 -2.22 -11.47
C GLY A 351 -22.62 -1.79 -10.49
N ILE A 352 -22.83 -0.71 -9.73
CA ILE A 352 -21.88 -0.26 -8.69
C ILE A 352 -21.99 -1.13 -7.44
N PHE A 353 -23.18 -1.28 -6.86
CA PHE A 353 -23.36 -1.97 -5.57
C PHE A 353 -23.43 -3.50 -5.72
N THR A 354 -23.96 -4.01 -6.84
CA THR A 354 -24.14 -5.45 -7.06
C THR A 354 -23.03 -6.07 -7.88
N TYR A 355 -22.40 -5.37 -8.83
CA TYR A 355 -21.35 -5.96 -9.69
C TYR A 355 -20.01 -5.24 -9.62
N GLY A 356 -19.95 -4.10 -8.94
CA GLY A 356 -18.79 -3.21 -8.83
C GLY A 356 -18.11 -2.74 -10.07
N THR A 357 -18.83 -2.83 -11.17
CA THR A 357 -18.32 -2.31 -12.40
C THR A 357 -18.43 -0.79 -12.29
N VAL A 358 -17.39 -0.02 -12.57
CA VAL A 358 -17.61 1.42 -12.81
C VAL A 358 -18.37 1.53 -14.12
N PRO A 359 -19.37 2.42 -14.27
CA PRO A 359 -20.04 2.64 -15.54
C PRO A 359 -19.00 2.88 -16.64
N PHE A 360 -18.88 1.90 -17.52
CA PHE A 360 -18.01 1.96 -18.68
C PHE A 360 -18.90 2.07 -19.90
N PHE A 361 -18.84 3.23 -20.53
CA PHE A 361 -19.62 3.58 -21.70
C PHE A 361 -18.71 4.27 -22.71
N SER A 362 -18.77 3.80 -23.95
CA SER A 362 -18.09 4.45 -25.07
C SER A 362 -18.94 4.37 -26.32
N LEU A 363 -18.95 5.44 -27.12
CA LEU A 363 -19.66 5.51 -28.39
C LEU A 363 -18.69 5.31 -29.55
N HIS A 364 -19.04 4.40 -30.46
CA HIS A 364 -18.22 4.02 -31.60
C HIS A 364 -19.00 4.03 -32.90
N PHE A 365 -18.30 4.28 -34.00
CA PHE A 365 -18.84 4.07 -35.34
C PHE A 365 -18.38 2.72 -35.87
N ASN A 366 -19.29 1.97 -36.51
CA ASN A 366 -18.91 0.78 -37.26
C ASN A 366 -18.40 1.18 -38.67
N GLU A 367 -18.05 0.19 -39.49
CA GLU A 367 -17.56 0.41 -40.86
C GLU A 367 -18.58 1.12 -41.76
N ASP A 368 -19.88 1.01 -41.42
CA ASP A 368 -20.99 1.67 -42.11
C ASP A 368 -21.29 3.08 -41.57
N ALA A 369 -20.41 3.63 -40.73
CA ALA A 369 -20.59 4.91 -40.03
C ALA A 369 -21.87 4.98 -39.17
N GLN A 370 -22.38 3.84 -38.72
CA GLN A 370 -23.47 3.77 -37.74
C GLN A 370 -22.90 3.82 -36.32
N LEU A 371 -23.50 4.68 -35.49
CA LEU A 371 -23.13 4.83 -34.09
C LEU A 371 -23.66 3.63 -33.28
N TYR A 372 -22.80 2.99 -32.49
CA TYR A 372 -23.17 1.94 -31.55
C TYR A 372 -22.45 2.12 -30.20
N PRO A 373 -23.12 1.76 -29.08
CA PRO A 373 -22.52 1.85 -27.76
C PRO A 373 -21.71 0.59 -27.41
N ILE A 374 -20.62 0.78 -26.68
CA ILE A 374 -19.90 -0.29 -25.97
C ILE A 374 -20.17 -0.09 -24.49
N ILE A 375 -21.01 -0.97 -23.95
CA ILE A 375 -21.45 -0.94 -22.55
C ILE A 375 -21.08 -2.27 -21.90
N HIS A 376 -20.61 -2.22 -20.66
CA HIS A 376 -20.46 -3.45 -19.89
C HIS A 376 -21.82 -4.17 -19.76
N PRO A 377 -21.90 -5.51 -19.89
CA PRO A 377 -23.18 -6.24 -19.95
C PRO A 377 -24.11 -6.01 -18.75
N VAL A 378 -23.53 -5.71 -17.59
CA VAL A 378 -24.27 -5.34 -16.38
C VAL A 378 -25.11 -4.07 -16.53
N TYR A 379 -24.74 -3.21 -17.48
CA TYR A 379 -25.36 -1.91 -17.75
C TYR A 379 -26.10 -1.90 -19.09
N GLU A 380 -26.30 -3.05 -19.74
CA GLU A 380 -26.91 -3.14 -21.08
C GLU A 380 -28.32 -2.52 -21.14
N HIS A 381 -29.00 -2.37 -20.00
CA HIS A 381 -30.31 -1.75 -19.87
C HIS A 381 -30.28 -0.33 -19.27
N THR A 382 -29.11 0.33 -19.24
CA THR A 382 -29.00 1.71 -18.73
C THR A 382 -29.37 2.79 -19.73
N LEU A 383 -29.47 2.48 -21.02
CA LEU A 383 -29.57 3.47 -22.11
C LEU A 383 -30.66 3.13 -23.13
#